data_AF-A0A938HEN6-F1
#
_entry.id   AF-A0A938HEN6-F1
#
_cell.length_a   1.000
_cell.length_b   1.000
_cell.length_c   1.000
_cell.angle_alpha   90.00
_cell.angle_beta   90.00
_cell.angle_gamma   90.00
#
_symmetry.space_group_name_H-M   'P 1'
#
loop_
_entity.id
_entity.type
_entity.pdbx_description
1 polymer ?
#
loop_
_entity_poly.entity_id
_entity_poly.type
_entity_poly.pdbx_seq_one_letter_code
_entity_poly.pdbx_strand_id
1 'polypeptide(L)'
;MKTKKLQAVYLLVAIFFSGMASYFAQPTSTIAVANPNINALTIKPESAAKMMRLELIKINKYKVYDEFDMNEIIKAKEEYKVGCYGQSCLSRLGEELKVDYVMSGSIDGLGNKIVVT
;
A
#
# COMPACT_ATOMS: atom_id res chain seq x y z
N MET A 1 -38.15 12.40 -40.07
CA MET A 1 -37.02 13.21 -39.55
C MET A 1 -36.97 13.29 -38.01
N LYS A 2 -38.11 13.41 -37.30
CA LYS A 2 -38.16 13.43 -35.82
C LYS A 2 -37.62 12.17 -35.13
N THR A 3 -37.93 10.97 -35.65
CA THR A 3 -37.49 9.69 -35.08
C THR A 3 -35.97 9.46 -35.17
N LYS A 4 -35.33 9.85 -36.29
CA LYS A 4 -33.87 9.75 -36.43
C LYS A 4 -33.11 10.69 -35.50
N LYS A 5 -33.64 11.90 -35.25
CA LYS A 5 -33.08 12.83 -34.25
C LYS A 5 -33.23 12.29 -32.83
N LEU A 6 -34.36 11.65 -32.52
CA LEU A 6 -34.59 11.04 -31.22
C LEU A 6 -33.66 9.83 -30.98
N GLN A 7 -33.46 8.98 -31.99
CA GLN A 7 -32.48 7.87 -31.92
C GLN A 7 -31.05 8.37 -31.73
N ALA A 8 -30.66 9.46 -32.40
CA ALA A 8 -29.35 10.08 -32.23
C ALA A 8 -29.13 10.61 -30.80
N VAL A 9 -30.18 11.17 -30.18
CA VAL A 9 -30.13 11.63 -28.78
C VAL A 9 -29.97 10.46 -27.81
N TYR A 10 -30.69 9.35 -28.01
CA TYR A 10 -30.51 8.14 -27.17
C TYR A 10 -29.10 7.55 -27.30
N LEU A 11 -28.53 7.54 -28.50
CA LEU A 11 -27.14 7.13 -28.73
C LEU A 11 -26.13 8.02 -28.01
N LEU A 12 -26.33 9.34 -28.05
CA LEU A 12 -25.47 10.30 -27.34
C LEU A 12 -25.55 10.14 -25.81
N VAL A 13 -26.76 9.93 -25.26
CA VAL A 13 -26.95 9.70 -23.82
C VAL A 13 -26.30 8.39 -23.38
N ALA A 14 -26.40 7.32 -24.18
CA ALA A 14 -25.76 6.04 -23.88
C ALA A 14 -24.23 6.12 -23.86
N ILE A 15 -23.63 6.88 -24.79
CA ILE A 15 -22.18 7.13 -24.84
C ILE A 15 -21.72 7.97 -23.64
N PHE A 16 -22.52 8.94 -23.21
CA PHE A 16 -22.21 9.77 -22.05
C PHE A 16 -22.27 8.95 -20.74
N PHE A 17 -23.24 8.06 -20.61
CA PHE A 17 -23.40 7.19 -19.43
C PHE A 17 -22.31 6.11 -19.35
N SER A 18 -21.88 5.55 -20.47
CA SER A 18 -20.80 4.55 -20.49
C SER A 18 -19.44 5.14 -20.12
N GLY A 19 -19.18 6.40 -20.47
CA GLY A 19 -17.97 7.11 -20.07
C GLY A 19 -17.84 7.30 -18.55
N MET A 20 -18.94 7.53 -17.84
CA MET A 20 -18.92 7.79 -16.39
C MET A 20 -18.53 6.57 -15.54
N ALA A 21 -18.85 5.35 -15.98
CA ALA A 21 -18.54 4.13 -15.23
C ALA A 21 -17.01 3.92 -15.05
N SER A 22 -16.20 4.34 -16.02
CA SER A 22 -14.74 4.25 -15.96
C SER A 22 -14.09 5.25 -15.00
N TYR A 23 -14.76 6.37 -14.68
CA TYR A 23 -14.23 7.38 -13.74
C TYR A 23 -14.33 6.95 -12.27
N PHE A 24 -15.25 6.06 -11.93
CA PHE A 24 -15.41 5.57 -10.56
C PHE A 24 -14.45 4.40 -10.21
N ALA A 25 -13.79 3.82 -11.20
CA ALA A 25 -12.78 2.78 -11.00
C ALA A 25 -11.38 3.39 -10.88
N GLN A 26 -11.10 4.08 -9.77
CA GLN A 26 -9.72 4.48 -9.46
C GLN A 26 -8.92 3.25 -9.00
N PRO A 27 -7.74 2.97 -9.59
CA PRO A 27 -6.89 1.89 -9.11
C PRO A 27 -6.44 2.20 -7.68
N THR A 28 -6.67 1.26 -6.76
CA THR A 28 -6.17 1.37 -5.39
C THR A 28 -4.67 1.25 -5.42
N SER A 29 -3.96 2.28 -4.96
CA SER A 29 -2.50 2.21 -4.83
C SER A 29 -2.09 1.06 -3.93
N THR A 30 -1.01 0.39 -4.29
CA THR A 30 -0.40 -0.70 -3.54
C THR A 30 0.54 -0.15 -2.47
N ILE A 31 0.60 -0.83 -1.33
CA ILE A 31 1.51 -0.46 -0.25
C ILE A 31 2.14 -1.70 0.37
N ALA A 32 3.46 -1.66 0.54
CA ALA A 32 4.20 -2.64 1.33
C ALA A 32 4.60 -2.06 2.69
N VAL A 33 4.75 -2.92 3.68
CA VAL A 33 5.25 -2.54 5.01
C VAL A 33 6.56 -3.27 5.27
N ALA A 34 7.65 -2.51 5.32
CA ALA A 34 8.96 -3.02 5.72
C ALA A 34 9.00 -3.30 7.22
N ASN A 35 9.97 -4.10 7.67
CA ASN A 35 10.19 -4.30 9.10
C ASN A 35 10.57 -2.96 9.75
N PRO A 36 9.80 -2.44 10.73
CA PRO A 36 10.17 -1.22 11.44
C PRO A 36 11.40 -1.45 12.32
N ASN A 37 12.06 -0.36 12.67
CA ASN A 37 13.07 -0.38 13.73
C ASN A 37 12.37 -0.59 15.08
N ILE A 38 12.86 -1.53 15.89
CA ILE A 38 12.35 -1.78 17.25
C ILE A 38 13.48 -1.57 18.23
N ASN A 39 13.26 -0.71 19.22
CA ASN A 39 14.26 -0.37 20.21
C ASN A 39 13.67 -0.44 21.62
N ALA A 40 14.43 -1.02 22.55
CA ALA A 40 14.05 -1.15 23.96
C ALA A 40 12.66 -1.80 24.19
N LEU A 41 12.23 -2.69 23.28
CA LEU A 41 11.00 -3.46 23.34
C LEU A 41 11.25 -4.92 23.00
N THR A 42 10.37 -5.82 23.46
CA THR A 42 10.49 -7.27 23.25
C THR A 42 9.76 -7.78 22.01
N ILE A 43 8.96 -6.92 21.36
CA ILE A 43 8.24 -7.27 20.14
C ILE A 43 9.21 -7.47 18.98
N LYS A 44 8.97 -8.48 18.15
CA LYS A 44 9.76 -8.69 16.93
C LYS A 44 9.35 -7.68 15.84
N PRO A 45 10.28 -7.16 15.03
CA PRO A 45 9.97 -6.25 13.92
C PRO A 45 8.85 -6.77 12.99
N GLU A 46 8.85 -8.06 12.68
CA GLU A 46 7.85 -8.69 11.81
C GLU A 46 6.44 -8.64 12.43
N SER A 47 6.36 -8.77 13.75
CA SER A 47 5.09 -8.68 14.49
C SER A 47 4.55 -7.25 14.49
N ALA A 48 5.43 -6.26 14.66
CA ALA A 48 5.07 -4.86 14.53
C ALA A 48 4.64 -4.50 13.10
N ALA A 49 5.36 -4.97 12.08
CA ALA A 49 4.98 -4.80 10.68
C ALA A 49 3.60 -5.42 10.39
N LYS A 50 3.29 -6.59 10.96
CA LYS A 50 1.96 -7.22 10.85
C LYS A 50 0.87 -6.35 11.48
N MET A 51 1.11 -5.73 12.63
CA MET A 51 0.17 -4.79 13.23
C MET A 51 -0.05 -3.56 12.33
N MET A 52 1.03 -2.97 11.79
CA MET A 52 0.94 -1.85 10.85
C MET A 52 0.12 -2.20 9.60
N ARG A 53 0.33 -3.39 9.01
CA ARG A 53 -0.47 -3.88 7.87
C ARG A 53 -1.95 -3.98 8.22
N LEU A 54 -2.28 -4.50 9.40
CA LEU A 54 -3.68 -4.59 9.86
C LEU A 54 -4.34 -3.22 9.98
N GLU A 55 -3.63 -2.21 10.50
CA GLU A 55 -4.17 -0.84 10.57
C GLU A 55 -4.32 -0.22 9.17
N LEU A 56 -3.37 -0.45 8.26
CA LEU A 56 -3.49 0.00 6.86
C LEU A 56 -4.67 -0.65 6.12
N ILE A 57 -4.95 -1.93 6.38
CA ILE A 57 -6.11 -2.64 5.82
C ILE A 57 -7.42 -1.98 6.30
N LYS A 58 -7.51 -1.62 7.59
CA LYS A 58 -8.70 -0.93 8.13
C LYS A 58 -8.95 0.44 7.50
N ILE A 59 -7.90 1.12 7.05
CA ILE A 59 -8.03 2.42 6.35
C ILE A 59 -8.74 2.26 5.00
N ASN A 60 -8.69 1.06 4.39
CA ASN A 60 -9.37 0.73 3.14
C ASN A 60 -9.08 1.71 1.98
N LYS A 61 -7.83 2.19 1.91
CA LYS A 61 -7.35 3.09 0.83
C LYS A 61 -6.32 2.44 -0.08
N TYR A 62 -5.64 1.40 0.40
CA TYR A 62 -4.52 0.78 -0.30
C TYR A 62 -4.75 -0.71 -0.43
N LYS A 63 -4.22 -1.28 -1.51
CA LYS A 63 -4.00 -2.73 -1.60
C LYS A 63 -2.72 -3.06 -0.83
N VAL A 64 -2.88 -3.50 0.41
CA VAL A 64 -1.77 -3.82 1.31
C VAL A 64 -1.20 -5.19 0.93
N TYR A 65 0.10 -5.25 0.64
CA TYR A 65 0.80 -6.52 0.43
C TYR A 65 0.94 -7.26 1.76
N ASP A 66 0.66 -8.56 1.75
CA ASP A 66 0.85 -9.39 2.93
C ASP A 66 2.30 -9.89 3.07
N GLU A 67 2.56 -10.68 4.11
CA GLU A 67 3.91 -11.22 4.36
C GLU A 67 4.38 -12.23 3.31
N PHE A 68 3.46 -12.88 2.61
CA PHE A 68 3.75 -13.86 1.57
C PHE A 68 4.05 -13.17 0.24
N ASP A 69 3.31 -12.12 -0.10
CA ASP A 69 3.55 -11.27 -1.28
C ASP A 69 4.97 -10.68 -1.28
N MET A 70 5.51 -10.39 -0.09
CA MET A 70 6.83 -9.78 0.08
C MET A 70 7.96 -10.80 0.23
N ASN A 71 7.63 -12.08 0.43
CA ASN A 71 8.55 -13.09 0.96
C ASN A 71 9.71 -13.42 0.02
N GLU A 72 9.44 -13.50 -1.28
CA GLU A 72 10.45 -13.85 -2.29
C GLU A 72 11.60 -12.84 -2.31
N ILE A 73 11.25 -11.55 -2.23
CA ILE A 73 12.22 -10.45 -2.29
C ILE A 73 12.95 -10.29 -0.96
N ILE A 74 12.22 -10.29 0.15
CA ILE A 74 12.80 -10.12 1.48
C ILE A 74 13.72 -11.29 1.86
N LYS A 75 13.35 -12.53 1.51
CA LYS A 75 14.19 -13.70 1.84
C LYS A 75 15.45 -13.77 1.00
N ALA A 76 15.39 -13.32 -0.25
CA ALA A 76 16.52 -13.34 -1.16
C ALA A 76 17.64 -12.37 -0.75
N LYS A 77 17.32 -11.31 0.01
CA LYS A 77 18.27 -10.23 0.34
C LYS A 77 18.25 -9.89 1.82
N GLU A 78 19.36 -10.15 2.50
CA GLU A 78 19.53 -9.82 3.93
C GLU A 78 19.36 -8.32 4.22
N GLU A 79 19.70 -7.44 3.27
CA GLU A 79 19.54 -5.99 3.44
C GLU A 79 18.09 -5.55 3.71
N TYR A 80 17.09 -6.36 3.33
CA TYR A 80 15.67 -6.04 3.56
C TYR A 80 15.11 -6.64 4.86
N LYS A 81 15.85 -7.55 5.51
CA LYS A 81 15.40 -8.18 6.76
C LYS A 81 15.67 -7.31 7.97
N VAL A 82 16.84 -6.68 8.00
CA VAL A 82 17.33 -5.86 9.13
C VAL A 82 18.05 -4.62 8.58
N GLY A 83 17.84 -3.46 9.20
CA GLY A 83 18.58 -2.24 8.85
C GLY A 83 18.03 -1.43 7.67
N CYS A 84 16.96 -1.88 7.02
CA CYS A 84 16.32 -1.16 5.91
C CYS A 84 15.36 -0.06 6.38
N TYR A 85 15.92 1.02 6.93
CA TYR A 85 15.12 2.14 7.46
C TYR A 85 15.29 3.43 6.68
N GLY A 86 16.42 3.59 5.99
CA GLY A 86 16.70 4.77 5.17
C GLY A 86 15.88 4.80 3.89
N GLN A 87 15.56 6.01 3.44
CA GLN A 87 14.77 6.25 2.22
C GLN A 87 15.30 5.48 1.00
N SER A 88 16.61 5.50 0.76
CA SER A 88 17.24 4.77 -0.36
C SER A 88 16.99 3.25 -0.30
N CYS A 89 17.03 2.65 0.89
CA CYS A 89 16.74 1.22 1.03
C CYS A 89 15.26 0.93 0.78
N LEU A 90 14.37 1.72 1.38
CA LEU A 90 12.92 1.58 1.23
C LEU A 90 12.45 1.81 -0.21
N SER A 91 13.06 2.76 -0.92
CA SER A 91 12.79 2.99 -2.34
C SER A 91 13.17 1.79 -3.19
N ARG A 92 14.36 1.22 -3.01
CA ARG A 92 14.78 -0.01 -3.72
C ARG A 92 13.86 -1.19 -3.42
N LEU A 93 13.48 -1.37 -2.16
CA LEU A 93 12.52 -2.41 -1.78
C LEU A 93 11.18 -2.22 -2.50
N GLY A 94 10.68 -0.98 -2.59
CA GLY A 94 9.44 -0.66 -3.30
C GLY A 94 9.50 -0.92 -4.79
N GLU A 95 10.63 -0.56 -5.43
CA GLU A 95 10.90 -0.83 -6.84
C GLU A 95 10.91 -2.33 -7.14
N GLU A 96 11.56 -3.12 -6.29
CA GLU A 96 11.64 -4.58 -6.46
C GLU A 96 10.29 -5.25 -6.24
N LEU A 97 9.54 -4.83 -5.22
CA LEU A 97 8.18 -5.32 -4.93
C LEU A 97 7.13 -4.82 -5.92
N LYS A 98 7.47 -3.81 -6.74
CA LYS A 98 6.57 -3.14 -7.68
C LYS A 98 5.33 -2.59 -6.97
N VAL A 99 5.54 -1.91 -5.84
CA VAL A 99 4.48 -1.24 -5.08
C VAL A 99 4.59 0.28 -5.19
N ASP A 100 3.45 0.96 -5.10
CA ASP A 100 3.39 2.43 -5.20
C ASP A 100 3.98 3.12 -3.97
N TYR A 101 3.85 2.50 -2.80
CA TYR A 101 4.33 3.03 -1.54
C TYR A 101 4.99 1.94 -0.68
N VAL A 102 5.99 2.36 0.10
CA VAL A 102 6.56 1.56 1.18
C VAL A 102 6.45 2.33 2.49
N MET A 103 5.82 1.72 3.48
CA MET A 103 5.77 2.23 4.85
C MET A 103 6.84 1.53 5.69
N SER A 104 7.53 2.32 6.50
CA SER A 104 8.38 1.85 7.59
C SER A 104 8.28 2.86 8.74
N GLY A 105 8.90 2.55 9.86
CA GLY A 105 8.93 3.44 11.02
C GLY A 105 9.85 2.93 12.11
N SER A 106 9.86 3.62 13.25
CA SER A 106 10.55 3.23 14.46
C SER A 106 9.56 3.14 15.61
N ILE A 107 9.69 2.08 16.43
CA ILE A 107 8.95 1.90 17.67
C ILE A 107 9.95 1.82 18.81
N ASP A 108 10.01 2.87 19.61
CA ASP A 108 11.00 3.06 20.65
C ASP A 108 10.36 3.01 22.04
N GLY A 109 10.84 2.12 22.90
CA GLY A 109 10.53 2.09 24.33
C GLY A 109 11.34 3.13 25.09
N LEU A 110 10.67 4.15 25.63
CA LEU A 110 11.29 5.23 26.41
C LEU A 110 10.72 5.26 27.83
N GLY A 111 11.38 4.55 28.75
CA GLY A 111 10.92 4.40 30.13
C GLY A 111 9.57 3.67 30.17
N ASN A 112 8.51 4.39 30.54
CA ASN A 112 7.14 3.86 30.57
C ASN A 112 6.29 4.28 29.36
N LYS A 113 6.91 4.78 28.29
CA LYS A 113 6.24 5.24 27.08
C LYS A 113 6.71 4.48 25.86
N ILE A 114 5.84 4.41 24.85
CA ILE A 114 6.18 3.93 23.51
C ILE A 114 6.07 5.13 22.57
N VAL A 115 7.11 5.37 21.78
CA VAL A 115 7.12 6.37 20.71
C VAL A 115 7.09 5.66 19.38
N VAL A 116 6.23 6.12 18.47
CA VAL A 116 6.12 5.61 17.11
C VAL A 116 6.42 6.75 16.15
N THR A 117 7.31 6.53 15.19
CA THR A 117 7.78 7.53 14.22
C THR A 117 7.84 6.95 12.82
#